data_AF-A0AAD4CU38-F1
#
_entry.id   AF-A0AAD4CU38-F1
#
_cell.length_a   1.000
_cell.length_b   1.000
_cell.length_c   1.000
_cell.angle_alpha   90.00
_cell.angle_beta   90.00
_cell.angle_gamma   90.00
#
_symmetry.space_group_name_H-M   'P 1'
#
loop_
_entity.id
_entity.type
_entity.pdbx_description
1 polymer ?
#
loop_
_entity_poly.entity_id
_entity_poly.type
_entity_poly.pdbx_seq_one_letter_code
_entity_poly.pdbx_strand_id
1 'polypeptide(L)'
;MSSAGGLTRRRGGGRVAGGDENDDSRVSSPVSRNGSALDNRLPDASFTNAENGHKIAFDPRDLSETEERSKQPKLTLMEEVLLLGLKDKQIIANVVLGFFFVSQGYLSFWNENISYALRGCIVIELALRGRISMQKDSSRRRFPLADRVIEVVDDTLTGEVLLDEALKMMKSSEKMSVNSWIDLMSGETWNLMKIGYQLKQVRERLAKGLVDKGILRTEKRNFLLFDMATHPVADGGAKDDIHRRVRNVCSSRTLILPANQWLPEDAEFRFLRTITMVCAAYAANVLENALVTMSHESRERAFAQVDELLAEYSQWPFGRRTGGSQAIGANLAQAINDEVDKSKDKDLQMEIVAACLSVFTRLDSLL
;
A
#
# COMPACT_ATOMS: atom_id res chain seq x y z
N MET A 1 -40.22 46.28 -22.01
CA MET A 1 -39.88 45.73 -20.67
C MET A 1 -38.39 45.42 -20.66
N SER A 2 -37.63 46.17 -19.86
CA SER A 2 -36.58 45.71 -18.90
C SER A 2 -35.87 44.38 -19.20
N SER A 3 -34.55 44.18 -19.11
CA SER A 3 -33.36 44.94 -18.66
C SER A 3 -32.14 44.10 -19.11
N ALA A 4 -31.15 44.64 -19.82
CA ALA A 4 -29.82 45.07 -19.34
C ALA A 4 -29.07 44.07 -18.42
N GLY A 5 -27.85 43.70 -18.83
CA GLY A 5 -26.87 42.98 -18.01
C GLY A 5 -25.64 42.54 -18.81
N GLY A 6 -24.88 43.50 -19.35
CA GLY A 6 -23.67 43.23 -20.13
C GLY A 6 -22.42 42.98 -19.26
N LEU A 7 -21.41 42.34 -19.85
CA LEU A 7 -20.01 42.50 -19.46
C LEU A 7 -19.11 42.33 -20.68
N THR A 8 -18.30 43.36 -20.88
CA THR A 8 -17.62 43.78 -22.09
C THR A 8 -16.31 43.03 -22.29
N ARG A 9 -16.16 42.36 -23.44
CA ARG A 9 -14.89 41.82 -23.94
C ARG A 9 -14.25 42.87 -24.85
N ARG A 10 -13.15 43.50 -24.46
CA ARG A 10 -12.37 44.39 -25.35
C ARG A 10 -11.00 43.80 -25.61
N ARG A 11 -10.84 43.25 -26.83
CA ARG A 11 -9.56 43.00 -27.49
C ARG A 11 -9.22 44.24 -28.32
N GLY A 12 -7.94 44.60 -28.38
CA GLY A 12 -7.45 45.61 -29.32
C GLY A 12 -5.97 45.88 -29.12
N GLY A 13 -5.12 45.23 -29.94
CA GLY A 13 -3.75 45.64 -30.15
C GLY A 13 -3.66 46.71 -31.26
N GLY A 14 -2.58 47.50 -31.24
CA GLY A 14 -2.25 48.47 -32.29
C GLY A 14 -1.05 49.34 -31.91
N ARG A 15 0.07 49.13 -32.63
CA ARG A 15 1.34 49.88 -32.61
C ARG A 15 1.20 51.32 -33.11
N VAL A 16 2.12 52.22 -32.73
CA VAL A 16 2.95 53.21 -33.51
C VAL A 16 3.85 53.95 -32.47
N ALA A 17 5.19 53.79 -32.39
CA ALA A 17 6.35 54.31 -33.17
C ALA A 17 6.91 55.70 -32.73
N GLY A 18 8.25 55.77 -32.58
CA GLY A 18 9.12 56.94 -32.27
C GLY A 18 9.90 56.74 -30.96
N GLY A 19 11.19 56.33 -30.94
CA GLY A 19 12.42 57.11 -31.27
C GLY A 19 12.79 57.99 -30.06
N ASP A 20 13.98 58.06 -29.48
CA ASP A 20 15.32 57.50 -29.68
C ASP A 20 16.07 57.65 -28.33
N GLU A 21 17.25 57.02 -28.21
CA GLU A 21 18.36 57.29 -27.27
C GLU A 21 18.45 56.60 -25.89
N ASN A 22 19.69 56.16 -25.63
CA ASN A 22 20.28 55.39 -24.53
C ASN A 22 19.90 55.85 -23.11
N ASP A 23 19.72 54.90 -22.17
CA ASP A 23 20.62 54.75 -21.02
C ASP A 23 20.29 53.50 -20.16
N ASP A 24 21.32 52.98 -19.53
CA ASP A 24 21.44 51.87 -18.60
C ASP A 24 20.41 51.91 -17.42
N SER A 25 19.67 50.83 -17.12
CA SER A 25 19.06 50.63 -15.76
C SER A 25 18.35 49.29 -15.51
N ARG A 26 19.10 48.40 -14.86
CA ARG A 26 18.76 47.61 -13.66
C ARG A 26 17.25 47.50 -13.29
N VAL A 27 16.69 46.29 -13.45
CA VAL A 27 15.40 45.93 -12.82
C VAL A 27 15.64 45.65 -11.33
N SER A 28 15.21 46.60 -10.50
CA SER A 28 15.33 46.56 -9.04
C SER A 28 14.57 45.40 -8.40
N SER A 29 15.25 44.61 -7.56
CA SER A 29 14.64 43.70 -6.60
C SER A 29 13.86 44.49 -5.53
N PRO A 30 12.76 43.94 -4.97
CA PRO A 30 12.01 44.63 -3.93
C PRO A 30 12.82 44.64 -2.62
N VAL A 31 12.99 45.83 -2.06
CA VAL A 31 13.66 46.06 -0.77
C VAL A 31 12.70 45.73 0.38
N SER A 32 13.12 44.87 1.31
CA SER A 32 12.41 44.58 2.55
C SER A 32 12.44 45.81 3.48
N ARG A 33 11.26 46.32 3.83
CA ARG A 33 11.10 47.31 4.91
C ARG A 33 10.82 46.59 6.23
N ASN A 34 11.74 46.78 7.17
CA ASN A 34 11.60 46.42 8.57
C ASN A 34 10.52 47.32 9.22
N GLY A 35 9.53 46.72 9.88
CA GLY A 35 8.48 47.45 10.59
C GLY A 35 7.57 46.50 11.37
N SER A 36 7.64 46.58 12.68
CA SER A 36 6.98 45.76 13.68
C SER A 36 5.44 45.80 13.66
N ALA A 37 4.88 44.69 14.16
CA ALA A 37 3.58 44.50 14.80
C ALA A 37 2.39 44.01 13.94
N LEU A 38 1.97 42.79 14.31
CA LEU A 38 0.59 42.30 14.31
C LEU A 38 -0.03 41.90 12.96
N ASP A 39 0.22 40.67 12.50
CA ASP A 39 -0.87 39.71 12.25
C ASP A 39 -0.31 38.28 12.17
N ASN A 40 -0.96 37.36 12.88
CA ASN A 40 -0.49 36.01 13.13
C ASN A 40 -1.40 35.05 12.34
N ARG A 41 -1.08 34.77 11.06
CA ARG A 41 -1.63 33.68 10.21
C ARG A 41 -1.14 33.73 8.75
N LEU A 42 0.15 33.50 8.51
CA LEU A 42 0.61 33.05 7.18
C LEU A 42 1.42 31.75 7.33
N PRO A 43 1.25 30.75 6.44
CA PRO A 43 2.05 29.54 6.47
C PRO A 43 3.50 29.89 6.14
N ASP A 44 4.41 29.45 7.00
CA ASP A 44 5.84 29.75 6.95
C ASP A 44 6.48 29.01 5.77
N ALA A 45 6.58 29.69 4.62
CA ALA A 45 7.22 29.13 3.44
C ALA A 45 8.74 29.15 3.63
N SER A 46 9.33 27.97 3.80
CA SER A 46 10.77 27.78 3.92
C SER A 46 11.45 27.82 2.55
N PHE A 47 12.67 28.36 2.47
CA PHE A 47 13.43 28.46 1.22
C PHE A 47 14.74 27.69 1.33
N THR A 48 15.07 26.87 0.34
CA THR A 48 16.41 26.28 0.17
C THR A 48 17.13 27.00 -0.97
N ASN A 49 18.44 27.23 -0.81
CA ASN A 49 19.28 27.80 -1.87
C ASN A 49 19.74 26.65 -2.78
N ALA A 50 19.14 26.52 -3.97
CA ALA A 50 19.70 25.69 -5.03
C ALA A 50 20.96 26.37 -5.61
N GLU A 51 21.94 25.55 -6.02
CA GLU A 51 23.27 25.94 -6.51
C GLU A 51 23.24 26.93 -7.71
N ASN A 52 22.08 27.10 -8.36
CA ASN A 52 21.84 28.00 -9.49
C ASN A 52 21.03 29.27 -9.13
N GLY A 53 20.90 29.64 -7.85
CA GLY A 53 20.29 30.91 -7.44
C GLY A 53 18.76 31.00 -7.63
N HIS A 54 18.10 29.90 -8.03
CA HIS A 54 16.64 29.80 -7.99
C HIS A 54 16.18 29.44 -6.57
N LYS A 55 15.49 30.39 -5.93
CA LYS A 55 14.82 30.17 -4.65
C LYS A 55 13.55 29.37 -4.92
N ILE A 56 13.57 28.08 -4.59
CA ILE A 56 12.38 27.24 -4.65
C ILE A 56 11.63 27.49 -3.34
N ALA A 57 10.45 28.12 -3.45
CA ALA A 57 9.54 28.22 -2.33
C ALA A 57 9.00 26.81 -2.05
N PHE A 58 9.13 26.35 -0.81
CA PHE A 58 8.76 25.00 -0.44
C PHE A 58 8.06 25.01 0.93
N ASP A 59 6.88 24.39 1.03
CA ASP A 59 6.18 24.26 2.30
C ASP A 59 6.90 23.19 3.14
N PRO A 60 7.40 23.50 4.35
CA PRO A 60 8.11 22.52 5.16
C PRO A 60 7.33 21.21 5.39
N ARG A 61 5.99 21.23 5.29
CA ARG A 61 5.15 20.02 5.34
C ARG A 61 5.36 19.09 4.15
N ASP A 62 5.60 19.64 2.97
CA ASP A 62 5.86 18.85 1.75
C ASP A 62 7.18 18.05 1.89
N LEU A 63 8.14 18.52 2.71
CA LEU A 63 9.48 17.92 2.89
C LEU A 63 9.33 16.71 3.80
N SER A 64 8.61 16.89 4.92
CA SER A 64 8.27 15.78 5.81
C SER A 64 7.43 14.71 5.12
N GLU A 65 6.47 15.09 4.28
CA GLU A 65 5.67 14.13 3.51
C GLU A 65 6.53 13.38 2.47
N THR A 66 7.54 14.05 1.89
CA THR A 66 8.47 13.43 0.94
C THR A 66 9.42 12.45 1.63
N GLU A 67 9.94 12.77 2.81
CA GLU A 67 10.78 11.86 3.60
C GLU A 67 10.00 10.66 4.15
N GLU A 68 8.75 10.85 4.54
CA GLU A 68 7.89 9.74 4.97
C GLU A 68 7.56 8.82 3.78
N ARG A 69 7.27 9.39 2.61
CA ARG A 69 7.06 8.62 1.38
C ARG A 69 8.31 7.89 0.90
N SER A 70 9.51 8.45 1.09
CA SER A 70 10.75 7.78 0.66
C SER A 70 11.06 6.54 1.49
N LYS A 71 10.68 6.53 2.78
CA LYS A 71 10.83 5.38 3.69
C LYS A 71 9.80 4.27 3.44
N GLN A 72 8.79 4.51 2.59
CA GLN A 72 7.75 3.53 2.29
C GLN A 72 8.09 2.77 0.99
N PRO A 73 7.89 1.44 0.94
CA PRO A 73 7.99 0.70 -0.31
C PRO A 73 7.04 1.25 -1.38
N LYS A 74 7.45 1.18 -2.65
CA LYS A 74 6.63 1.67 -3.78
C LYS A 74 5.30 0.91 -3.93
N LEU A 75 5.31 -0.37 -3.54
CA LEU A 75 4.14 -1.24 -3.60
C LEU A 75 3.57 -1.44 -2.19
N THR A 76 2.25 -1.36 -2.10
CA THR A 76 1.50 -1.78 -0.91
C THR A 76 1.45 -3.29 -0.81
N LEU A 77 1.23 -3.83 0.39
CA LEU A 77 1.01 -5.26 0.57
C LEU A 77 -0.13 -5.81 -0.30
N MET A 78 -1.20 -5.03 -0.47
CA MET A 78 -2.33 -5.40 -1.33
C MET A 78 -1.89 -5.62 -2.78
N GLU A 79 -1.03 -4.73 -3.30
CA GLU A 79 -0.52 -4.81 -4.66
C GLU A 79 0.45 -5.98 -4.83
N GLU A 80 1.32 -6.24 -3.86
CA GLU A 80 2.24 -7.39 -3.90
C GLU A 80 1.49 -8.73 -3.95
N VAL A 81 0.46 -8.89 -3.10
CA VAL A 81 -0.41 -10.07 -3.09
C VAL A 81 -1.21 -10.17 -4.40
N LEU A 82 -1.71 -9.06 -4.93
CA LEU A 82 -2.40 -9.05 -6.22
C LEU A 82 -1.46 -9.49 -7.36
N LEU A 83 -0.22 -8.99 -7.40
CA LEU A 83 0.79 -9.35 -8.42
C LEU A 83 1.15 -10.84 -8.38
N LEU A 84 1.21 -11.45 -7.19
CA LEU A 84 1.36 -12.90 -7.03
C LEU A 84 0.20 -13.70 -7.62
N GLY A 85 -1.02 -13.13 -7.60
CA GLY A 85 -2.19 -13.74 -8.23
C GLY A 85 -2.21 -13.64 -9.76
N LEU A 86 -1.56 -12.63 -10.35
CA LEU A 86 -1.51 -12.45 -11.80
C LEU A 86 -0.62 -13.51 -12.46
N LYS A 87 -0.93 -13.91 -13.69
CA LYS A 87 -0.06 -14.77 -14.52
C LYS A 87 0.81 -13.90 -15.44
N ASP A 88 2.11 -14.22 -15.59
CA ASP A 88 3.10 -13.42 -16.35
C ASP A 88 2.75 -13.26 -17.83
N LYS A 89 2.17 -14.32 -18.37
CA LYS A 89 1.54 -14.32 -19.67
C LYS A 89 0.10 -14.67 -19.40
N GLN A 90 -0.81 -13.84 -19.90
CA GLN A 90 -2.12 -14.32 -20.30
C GLN A 90 -1.83 -15.40 -21.33
N ILE A 91 -1.63 -16.64 -20.87
CA ILE A 91 -1.41 -17.78 -21.75
C ILE A 91 -2.60 -17.72 -22.67
N ILE A 92 -2.30 -17.39 -23.92
CA ILE A 92 -3.20 -17.50 -25.04
C ILE A 92 -3.42 -19.00 -25.16
N ALA A 93 -4.27 -19.54 -24.30
CA ALA A 93 -4.98 -20.77 -24.58
C ALA A 93 -5.96 -20.37 -25.69
N ASN A 94 -5.42 -20.29 -26.91
CA ASN A 94 -6.18 -20.65 -28.10
C ASN A 94 -6.51 -22.13 -27.96
N VAL A 95 -7.45 -22.44 -27.07
CA VAL A 95 -8.20 -23.69 -27.14
C VAL A 95 -9.54 -23.28 -27.68
N VAL A 96 -9.64 -23.52 -28.98
CA VAL A 96 -10.86 -23.69 -29.75
C VAL A 96 -11.93 -24.33 -28.88
N LEU A 97 -12.99 -23.59 -28.59
CA LEU A 97 -14.39 -24.02 -28.49
C LEU A 97 -15.20 -22.80 -28.04
N GLY A 98 -16.02 -22.28 -28.94
CA GLY A 98 -16.86 -21.13 -28.67
C GLY A 98 -17.90 -21.47 -27.62
N PHE A 99 -17.62 -21.19 -26.35
CA PHE A 99 -18.57 -20.85 -25.29
C PHE A 99 -17.71 -20.48 -24.06
N PHE A 100 -17.83 -19.24 -23.59
CA PHE A 100 -17.21 -18.72 -22.34
C PHE A 100 -15.68 -18.44 -22.34
N PHE A 101 -15.23 -17.46 -23.14
CA PHE A 101 -13.90 -16.85 -22.99
C PHE A 101 -13.91 -15.74 -21.93
N VAL A 102 -13.72 -16.11 -20.67
CA VAL A 102 -13.35 -15.16 -19.62
C VAL A 102 -11.84 -14.98 -19.63
N SER A 103 -11.36 -13.73 -19.60
CA SER A 103 -9.93 -13.39 -19.58
C SER A 103 -9.17 -14.13 -18.46
N GLN A 104 -8.44 -15.18 -18.85
CA GLN A 104 -7.72 -16.13 -17.98
C GLN A 104 -6.56 -15.54 -17.13
N GLY A 105 -6.34 -14.22 -17.17
CA GLY A 105 -5.32 -13.56 -16.35
C GLY A 105 -5.85 -12.92 -15.07
N TYR A 106 -7.16 -12.60 -15.01
CA TYR A 106 -7.72 -11.76 -13.96
C TYR A 106 -8.96 -12.33 -13.26
N LEU A 107 -9.80 -13.11 -13.95
CA LEU A 107 -11.05 -13.61 -13.35
C LEU A 107 -10.91 -14.98 -12.66
N SER A 108 -9.89 -15.78 -12.99
CA SER A 108 -9.82 -17.16 -12.49
C SER A 108 -9.24 -17.29 -11.08
N PHE A 109 -8.52 -16.28 -10.57
CA PHE A 109 -7.91 -16.34 -9.24
C PHE A 109 -8.62 -15.45 -8.20
N TRP A 110 -9.48 -14.52 -8.64
CA TRP A 110 -10.18 -13.65 -7.72
C TRP A 110 -11.32 -14.42 -7.04
N ASN A 111 -11.15 -14.74 -5.76
CA ASN A 111 -12.08 -15.45 -4.91
C ASN A 111 -12.31 -14.70 -3.59
N GLU A 112 -13.14 -15.26 -2.71
CA GLU A 112 -13.44 -14.68 -1.39
C GLU A 112 -12.19 -14.63 -0.50
N ASN A 113 -11.30 -15.63 -0.57
CA ASN A 113 -10.07 -15.67 0.23
C ASN A 113 -9.12 -14.51 -0.07
N ILE A 114 -8.78 -14.26 -1.35
CA ILE A 114 -7.94 -13.11 -1.71
C ILE A 114 -8.68 -11.79 -1.43
N SER A 115 -9.98 -11.73 -1.68
CA SER A 115 -10.79 -10.54 -1.37
C SER A 115 -10.66 -10.20 0.12
N TYR A 116 -10.86 -11.16 1.01
CA TYR A 116 -10.80 -10.99 2.46
C TYR A 116 -9.37 -10.72 2.96
N ALA A 117 -8.38 -11.47 2.47
CA ALA A 117 -6.97 -11.30 2.80
C ALA A 117 -6.45 -9.89 2.44
N LEU A 118 -6.91 -9.31 1.32
CA LEU A 118 -6.56 -7.94 0.93
C LEU A 118 -7.10 -6.89 1.93
N ARG A 119 -8.24 -7.13 2.59
CA ARG A 119 -8.73 -6.23 3.66
C ARG A 119 -7.86 -6.33 4.90
N GLY A 120 -7.40 -7.54 5.24
CA GLY A 120 -6.36 -7.71 6.26
C GLY A 120 -5.09 -6.93 5.90
N CYS A 121 -4.64 -7.01 4.64
CA CYS A 121 -3.49 -6.24 4.16
C CYS A 121 -3.68 -4.73 4.29
N ILE A 122 -4.89 -4.19 4.06
CA ILE A 122 -5.19 -2.76 4.27
C ILE A 122 -4.95 -2.36 5.72
N VAL A 123 -5.45 -3.16 6.68
CA VAL A 123 -5.26 -2.88 8.11
C VAL A 123 -3.77 -2.95 8.50
N ILE A 124 -3.05 -3.97 8.03
CA ILE A 124 -1.60 -4.10 8.27
C ILE A 124 -0.84 -2.91 7.68
N GLU A 125 -1.14 -2.53 6.44
CA GLU A 125 -0.48 -1.44 5.74
C GLU A 125 -0.70 -0.09 6.44
N LEU A 126 -1.91 0.17 6.95
CA LEU A 126 -2.19 1.35 7.79
C LEU A 126 -1.39 1.33 9.11
N ALA A 127 -1.22 0.17 9.73
CA ALA A 127 -0.43 0.04 10.96
C ALA A 127 1.07 0.25 10.70
N LEU A 128 1.61 -0.34 9.64
CA LEU A 128 3.01 -0.17 9.22
C LEU A 128 3.33 1.28 8.84
N ARG A 129 2.36 2.02 8.30
CA ARG A 129 2.47 3.47 8.03
C ARG A 129 2.22 4.34 9.26
N GLY A 130 1.93 3.76 10.42
CA GLY A 130 1.73 4.50 11.66
C GLY A 130 0.41 5.27 11.73
N ARG A 131 -0.59 4.94 10.89
CA ARG A 131 -1.90 5.63 10.87
C ARG A 131 -2.86 5.12 11.94
N ILE A 132 -2.75 3.84 12.29
CA ILE A 132 -3.58 3.17 13.30
C ILE A 132 -2.72 2.44 14.34
N SER A 133 -3.20 2.33 15.56
CA SER A 133 -2.58 1.53 16.63
C SER A 133 -3.62 0.77 17.45
N MET A 134 -3.20 -0.27 18.17
CA MET A 134 -4.05 -0.84 19.22
C MET A 134 -4.42 0.24 20.23
N GLN A 135 -5.63 0.16 20.78
CA GLN A 135 -6.05 1.05 21.85
C GLN A 135 -5.09 0.92 23.05
N LYS A 136 -4.67 2.06 23.60
CA LYS A 136 -3.79 2.15 24.79
C LYS A 136 -4.50 1.76 26.10
N ASP A 137 -5.03 0.54 26.14
CA ASP A 137 -5.64 -0.05 27.34
C ASP A 137 -4.98 -1.40 27.64
N SER A 138 -4.51 -1.58 28.88
CA SER A 138 -3.92 -2.85 29.34
C SER A 138 -4.94 -3.97 29.40
N SER A 139 -6.23 -3.65 29.59
CA SER A 139 -7.32 -4.63 29.66
C SER A 139 -7.52 -5.38 28.35
N ARG A 140 -7.08 -4.81 27.21
CA ARG A 140 -7.16 -5.43 25.87
C ARG A 140 -6.53 -6.83 25.81
N ARG A 141 -5.51 -7.08 26.65
CA ARG A 141 -4.79 -8.37 26.68
C ARG A 141 -5.67 -9.53 27.16
N ARG A 142 -6.83 -9.25 27.74
CA ARG A 142 -7.86 -10.24 28.09
C ARG A 142 -8.57 -10.81 26.87
N PHE A 143 -8.53 -10.11 25.74
CA PHE A 143 -9.17 -10.53 24.50
C PHE A 143 -8.15 -11.17 23.54
N PRO A 144 -8.61 -12.13 22.71
CA PRO A 144 -7.84 -12.62 21.57
C PRO A 144 -7.36 -11.48 20.68
N LEU A 145 -6.24 -11.65 19.98
CA LEU A 145 -5.60 -10.57 19.21
C LEU A 145 -6.54 -9.92 18.19
N ALA A 146 -7.28 -10.72 17.43
CA ALA A 146 -8.21 -10.23 16.42
C ALA A 146 -9.39 -9.43 17.00
N ASP A 147 -9.74 -9.66 18.27
CA ASP A 147 -10.84 -8.98 18.96
C ASP A 147 -10.40 -7.71 19.67
N ARG A 148 -9.10 -7.37 19.63
CA ARG A 148 -8.57 -6.13 20.21
C ARG A 148 -8.94 -4.93 19.35
N VAL A 149 -9.35 -3.86 20.03
CA VAL A 149 -9.82 -2.62 19.44
C VAL A 149 -8.66 -1.78 18.92
N ILE A 150 -8.81 -1.23 17.72
CA ILE A 150 -7.86 -0.32 17.09
C ILE A 150 -8.39 1.13 17.08
N GLU A 151 -7.47 2.09 17.08
CA GLU A 151 -7.77 3.51 16.99
C GLU A 151 -6.89 4.22 15.96
N VAL A 152 -7.43 5.26 15.33
CA VAL A 152 -6.68 6.13 14.41
C VAL A 152 -5.81 7.08 15.24
N VAL A 153 -4.50 7.00 15.04
CA VAL A 153 -3.51 7.86 15.69
C VAL A 153 -3.10 9.04 14.81
N ASP A 154 -3.12 8.84 13.50
CA ASP A 154 -2.75 9.84 12.49
C ASP A 154 -3.68 9.69 11.28
N ASP A 155 -4.32 10.79 10.88
CA ASP A 155 -5.28 10.86 9.78
C ASP A 155 -4.72 11.48 8.51
N THR A 156 -3.41 11.69 8.44
CA THR A 156 -2.73 12.12 7.21
C THR A 156 -2.94 11.10 6.09
N LEU A 157 -3.30 11.60 4.90
CA LEU A 157 -3.58 10.75 3.75
C LEU A 157 -2.30 10.07 3.26
N THR A 158 -2.41 8.79 2.96
CA THR A 158 -1.32 7.97 2.42
C THR A 158 -1.10 8.21 0.93
N GLY A 159 -2.13 8.70 0.22
CA GLY A 159 -2.16 8.82 -1.23
C GLY A 159 -2.56 7.52 -1.95
N GLU A 160 -2.81 6.44 -1.20
CA GLU A 160 -3.38 5.20 -1.71
C GLU A 160 -4.89 5.19 -1.47
N VAL A 161 -5.69 5.19 -2.54
CA VAL A 161 -7.13 5.46 -2.46
C VAL A 161 -7.87 4.51 -1.51
N LEU A 162 -7.47 3.23 -1.44
CA LEU A 162 -8.11 2.25 -0.56
C LEU A 162 -7.72 2.43 0.91
N LEU A 163 -6.47 2.77 1.18
CA LEU A 163 -6.01 3.07 2.54
C LEU A 163 -6.69 4.33 3.06
N ASP A 164 -6.79 5.37 2.23
CA ASP A 164 -7.38 6.65 2.61
C ASP A 164 -8.89 6.55 2.85
N GLU A 165 -9.59 5.72 2.06
CA GLU A 165 -11.01 5.42 2.29
C GLU A 165 -11.22 4.66 3.60
N ALA A 166 -10.42 3.61 3.84
CA ALA A 166 -10.46 2.86 5.10
C ALA A 166 -10.15 3.74 6.31
N LEU A 167 -9.14 4.59 6.21
CA LEU A 167 -8.73 5.52 7.27
C LEU A 167 -9.83 6.53 7.60
N LYS A 168 -10.50 7.10 6.58
CA LYS A 168 -11.64 8.01 6.77
C LYS A 168 -12.81 7.31 7.46
N MET A 169 -13.13 6.08 7.05
CA MET A 169 -14.16 5.28 7.72
C MET A 169 -13.77 5.06 9.19
N MET A 170 -12.56 4.55 9.46
CA MET A 170 -12.05 4.32 10.81
C MET A 170 -12.09 5.55 11.71
N LYS A 171 -11.81 6.74 11.17
CA LYS A 171 -11.85 7.99 11.92
C LYS A 171 -13.26 8.43 12.29
N SER A 172 -14.22 8.22 11.39
CA SER A 172 -15.61 8.68 11.54
C SER A 172 -16.48 7.74 12.39
N SER A 173 -16.00 6.54 12.66
CA SER A 173 -16.74 5.49 13.35
C SER A 173 -16.32 5.32 14.80
N GLU A 174 -17.11 4.57 15.55
CA GLU A 174 -16.67 4.05 16.84
C GLU A 174 -15.46 3.12 16.68
N LYS A 175 -14.65 3.03 17.74
CA LYS A 175 -13.49 2.14 17.76
C LYS A 175 -13.97 0.68 17.77
N MET A 176 -13.46 -0.11 16.85
CA MET A 176 -13.84 -1.52 16.66
C MET A 176 -12.61 -2.41 16.63
N SER A 177 -12.83 -3.73 16.75
CA SER A 177 -11.76 -4.71 16.70
C SER A 177 -11.17 -4.87 15.30
N VAL A 178 -9.96 -5.44 15.22
CA VAL A 178 -9.32 -5.82 13.95
C VAL A 178 -10.24 -6.71 13.11
N ASN A 179 -10.85 -7.74 13.72
CA ASN A 179 -11.77 -8.64 13.02
C ASN A 179 -12.98 -7.88 12.45
N SER A 180 -13.60 -7.03 13.27
CA SER A 180 -14.76 -6.24 12.84
C SER A 180 -14.44 -5.35 11.65
N TRP A 181 -13.27 -4.70 11.63
CA TRP A 181 -12.87 -3.87 10.50
C TRP A 181 -12.65 -4.67 9.21
N ILE A 182 -12.03 -5.84 9.30
CA ILE A 182 -11.83 -6.72 8.14
C ILE A 182 -13.20 -7.21 7.62
N ASP A 183 -14.09 -7.68 8.49
CA ASP A 183 -15.43 -8.14 8.12
C ASP A 183 -16.26 -7.03 7.45
N LEU A 184 -16.22 -5.82 8.03
CA LEU A 184 -16.95 -4.65 7.52
C LEU A 184 -16.46 -4.24 6.13
N MET A 185 -15.14 -4.16 5.92
CA MET A 185 -14.55 -3.79 4.63
C MET A 185 -14.71 -4.88 3.56
N SER A 186 -14.88 -6.13 3.98
CA SER A 186 -15.16 -7.26 3.09
C SER A 186 -16.64 -7.37 2.74
N GLY A 187 -17.52 -6.91 3.62
CA GLY A 187 -18.98 -7.05 3.48
C GLY A 187 -19.55 -8.31 4.13
N GLU A 188 -18.78 -8.96 5.00
CA GLU A 188 -19.17 -10.20 5.72
C GLU A 188 -19.99 -9.92 6.99
N THR A 189 -20.26 -8.64 7.29
CA THR A 189 -21.04 -8.26 8.48
C THR A 189 -22.54 -8.41 8.26
N TRP A 190 -23.26 -8.77 9.32
CA TRP A 190 -24.72 -8.73 9.39
C TRP A 190 -25.26 -7.37 9.88
N ASN A 191 -24.40 -6.41 10.20
CA ASN A 191 -24.83 -5.12 10.73
C ASN A 191 -25.34 -4.18 9.62
N LEU A 192 -26.67 -4.10 9.48
CA LEU A 192 -27.35 -3.26 8.48
C LEU A 192 -26.97 -1.78 8.57
N MET A 193 -26.68 -1.25 9.77
CA MET A 193 -26.30 0.15 9.95
C MET A 193 -24.91 0.46 9.39
N LYS A 194 -24.09 -0.57 9.14
CA LYS A 194 -22.71 -0.45 8.63
C LYS A 194 -22.51 -1.12 7.27
N ILE A 195 -23.59 -1.42 6.55
CA ILE A 195 -23.51 -2.03 5.20
C ILE A 195 -22.74 -1.17 4.19
N GLY A 196 -22.65 0.14 4.42
CA GLY A 196 -21.90 1.08 3.60
C GLY A 196 -20.37 1.02 3.77
N TYR A 197 -19.85 0.20 4.69
CA TYR A 197 -18.42 0.14 5.02
C TYR A 197 -17.63 -0.79 4.09
N GLN A 198 -18.33 -1.56 3.26
CA GLN A 198 -17.70 -2.47 2.31
C GLN A 198 -16.92 -1.67 1.26
N LEU A 199 -15.63 -1.99 1.11
CA LEU A 199 -14.81 -1.43 0.05
C LEU A 199 -15.22 -2.04 -1.29
N LYS A 200 -15.63 -1.17 -2.21
CA LYS A 200 -16.10 -1.56 -3.56
C LYS A 200 -14.99 -1.43 -4.60
N GLN A 201 -15.09 -2.25 -5.65
CA GLN A 201 -14.19 -2.22 -6.81
C GLN A 201 -12.70 -2.31 -6.44
N VAL A 202 -12.39 -3.09 -5.39
CA VAL A 202 -11.01 -3.19 -4.85
C VAL A 202 -10.05 -3.68 -5.92
N ARG A 203 -10.44 -4.69 -6.70
CA ARG A 203 -9.60 -5.24 -7.77
C ARG A 203 -9.29 -4.20 -8.85
N GLU A 204 -10.29 -3.49 -9.33
CA GLU A 204 -10.14 -2.48 -10.38
C GLU A 204 -9.31 -1.30 -9.89
N ARG A 205 -9.48 -0.90 -8.64
CA ARG A 205 -8.72 0.20 -8.02
C ARG A 205 -7.26 -0.16 -7.78
N LEU A 206 -6.98 -1.39 -7.34
CA LEU A 206 -5.60 -1.89 -7.23
C LEU A 206 -4.93 -2.00 -8.61
N ALA A 207 -5.66 -2.50 -9.62
CA ALA A 207 -5.14 -2.55 -10.98
C ALA A 207 -4.83 -1.14 -11.52
N LYS A 208 -5.69 -0.16 -11.24
CA LYS A 208 -5.45 1.25 -11.58
C LYS A 208 -4.20 1.79 -10.87
N GLY A 209 -4.02 1.53 -9.58
CA GLY A 209 -2.82 1.94 -8.82
C GLY A 209 -1.54 1.36 -9.43
N LEU A 210 -1.56 0.08 -9.81
CA LEU A 210 -0.45 -0.58 -10.49
C LEU A 210 -0.18 -0.05 -11.92
N VAL A 211 -1.21 0.42 -12.63
CA VAL A 211 -1.04 1.13 -13.91
C VAL A 211 -0.40 2.49 -13.70
N ASP A 212 -0.87 3.26 -12.71
CA ASP A 212 -0.35 4.59 -12.39
C ASP A 212 1.12 4.50 -11.92
N LYS A 213 1.52 3.37 -11.32
CA LYS A 213 2.92 3.02 -10.95
C LYS A 213 3.76 2.44 -12.09
N GLY A 214 3.19 2.22 -13.27
CA GLY A 214 3.90 1.70 -14.45
C GLY A 214 4.18 0.19 -14.45
N ILE A 215 3.64 -0.57 -13.48
CA ILE A 215 3.80 -2.03 -13.41
C ILE A 215 2.90 -2.73 -14.42
N LEU A 216 1.67 -2.25 -14.54
CA LEU A 216 0.70 -2.72 -15.52
C LEU A 216 0.53 -1.68 -16.62
N ARG A 217 0.10 -2.11 -17.80
CA ARG A 217 -0.34 -1.21 -18.88
C ARG A 217 -1.81 -1.44 -19.18
N THR A 218 -2.51 -0.40 -19.59
CA THR A 218 -3.89 -0.55 -20.07
C THR A 218 -3.89 -0.91 -21.55
N GLU A 219 -4.43 -2.08 -21.89
CA GLU A 219 -4.68 -2.51 -23.26
C GLU A 219 -6.18 -2.63 -23.50
N LYS A 220 -6.65 -2.00 -24.58
CA LYS A 220 -8.04 -2.16 -25.05
C LYS A 220 -8.13 -3.43 -25.89
N ARG A 221 -8.91 -4.41 -25.43
CA ARG A 221 -9.24 -5.61 -26.21
C ARG A 221 -10.63 -5.48 -26.80
N ASN A 222 -10.70 -5.55 -28.12
CA ASN A 222 -11.96 -5.50 -28.85
C ASN A 222 -12.53 -6.91 -28.97
N PHE A 223 -13.71 -7.13 -28.41
CA PHE A 223 -14.51 -8.34 -28.63
C PHE A 223 -15.57 -8.03 -29.68
N LEU A 224 -16.17 -9.08 -30.26
CA LEU A 224 -17.18 -8.94 -31.31
C LEU A 224 -18.34 -8.00 -30.94
N LEU A 225 -18.68 -7.92 -29.64
CA LEU A 225 -19.85 -7.17 -29.15
C LEU A 225 -19.51 -6.03 -28.16
N PHE A 226 -18.27 -5.93 -27.68
CA PHE A 226 -17.87 -4.93 -26.69
C PHE A 226 -16.35 -4.79 -26.62
N ASP A 227 -15.88 -3.67 -26.10
CA ASP A 227 -14.48 -3.47 -25.78
C ASP A 227 -14.25 -3.63 -24.28
N MET A 228 -13.14 -4.26 -23.90
CA MET A 228 -12.77 -4.46 -22.50
C MET A 228 -11.35 -3.95 -22.26
N ALA A 229 -11.19 -3.13 -21.22
CA ALA A 229 -9.87 -2.78 -20.73
C ALA A 229 -9.23 -4.00 -20.03
N THR A 230 -8.01 -4.31 -20.42
CA THR A 230 -7.18 -5.35 -19.80
C THR A 230 -5.87 -4.74 -19.30
N HIS A 231 -5.29 -5.35 -18.27
CA HIS A 231 -4.13 -4.77 -17.59
C HIS A 231 -2.94 -5.74 -17.55
N PRO A 232 -2.34 -6.13 -18.70
CA PRO A 232 -1.19 -7.01 -18.66
C PRO A 232 0.02 -6.37 -17.97
N VAL A 233 0.91 -7.22 -17.44
CA VAL A 233 2.16 -6.79 -16.83
C VAL A 233 3.04 -6.11 -17.88
N ALA A 234 3.42 -4.87 -17.60
CA ALA A 234 4.31 -4.05 -18.41
C ALA A 234 5.77 -4.23 -17.96
N ASP A 235 6.02 -4.12 -16.64
CA ASP A 235 7.32 -4.38 -16.02
C ASP A 235 7.26 -5.65 -15.17
N GLY A 236 7.93 -6.70 -15.64
CA GLY A 236 8.06 -7.97 -14.91
C GLY A 236 8.99 -7.88 -13.70
N GLY A 237 9.84 -6.84 -13.60
CA GLY A 237 10.85 -6.72 -12.56
C GLY A 237 10.28 -6.68 -11.14
N ALA A 238 9.12 -6.02 -10.95
CA ALA A 238 8.41 -6.03 -9.65
C ALA A 238 7.99 -7.44 -9.25
N LYS A 239 7.39 -8.17 -10.20
CA LYS A 239 6.87 -9.50 -9.94
C LYS A 239 7.99 -10.53 -9.74
N ASP A 240 9.05 -10.45 -10.54
CA ASP A 240 10.25 -11.28 -10.39
C ASP A 240 10.92 -11.08 -9.03
N ASP A 241 10.95 -9.84 -8.52
CA ASP A 241 11.46 -9.55 -7.19
C ASP A 241 10.59 -10.19 -6.10
N ILE A 242 9.26 -10.03 -6.18
CA ILE A 242 8.33 -10.64 -5.22
C ILE A 242 8.49 -12.17 -5.25
N HIS A 243 8.54 -12.80 -6.42
CA HIS A 243 8.78 -14.24 -6.56
C HIS A 243 10.14 -14.66 -5.95
N ARG A 244 11.18 -13.84 -6.09
CA ARG A 244 12.48 -14.09 -5.47
C ARG A 244 12.38 -14.02 -3.94
N ARG A 245 11.73 -12.99 -3.38
CA ARG A 245 11.57 -12.85 -1.93
C ARG A 245 10.76 -14.01 -1.34
N VAL A 246 9.65 -14.40 -1.98
CA VAL A 246 8.85 -15.57 -1.58
C VAL A 246 9.71 -16.84 -1.55
N ARG A 247 10.43 -17.14 -2.65
CA ARG A 247 11.29 -18.33 -2.72
C ARG A 247 12.41 -18.29 -1.69
N ASN A 248 13.01 -17.13 -1.44
CA ASN A 248 14.05 -16.98 -0.43
C ASN A 248 13.51 -17.28 0.97
N VAL A 249 12.35 -16.73 1.34
CA VAL A 249 11.68 -17.02 2.63
C VAL A 249 11.38 -18.51 2.79
N CYS A 250 10.96 -19.18 1.71
CA CYS A 250 10.54 -20.58 1.76
C CYS A 250 11.68 -21.60 1.70
N SER A 251 12.91 -21.22 1.34
CA SER A 251 13.99 -22.18 1.07
C SER A 251 15.35 -21.82 1.67
N SER A 252 15.60 -20.55 1.98
CA SER A 252 16.92 -20.11 2.42
C SER A 252 17.11 -20.33 3.92
N ARG A 253 18.21 -20.99 4.30
CA ARG A 253 18.62 -21.13 5.70
C ARG A 253 18.81 -19.78 6.40
N THR A 254 19.37 -18.82 5.68
CA THR A 254 19.56 -17.44 6.14
C THR A 254 18.85 -16.51 5.16
N LEU A 255 17.90 -15.73 5.64
CA LEU A 255 17.15 -14.80 4.82
C LEU A 255 17.95 -13.51 4.67
N ILE A 256 18.25 -13.16 3.42
CA ILE A 256 18.90 -11.91 3.04
C ILE A 256 17.97 -11.18 2.08
N LEU A 257 17.64 -9.94 2.40
CA LEU A 257 16.79 -9.07 1.60
C LEU A 257 17.65 -8.00 0.92
N PRO A 258 18.15 -8.24 -0.31
CA PRO A 258 18.93 -7.23 -1.03
C PRO A 258 18.07 -5.99 -1.28
N ALA A 259 18.65 -4.81 -1.10
CA ALA A 259 17.97 -3.55 -1.40
C ALA A 259 17.74 -3.43 -2.92
N ASN A 260 16.55 -2.99 -3.30
CA ASN A 260 16.20 -2.73 -4.69
C ASN A 260 15.15 -1.62 -4.78
N GLN A 261 14.71 -1.30 -6.00
CA GLN A 261 13.74 -0.22 -6.22
C GLN A 261 12.35 -0.45 -5.62
N TRP A 262 11.98 -1.70 -5.31
CA TRP A 262 10.68 -2.11 -4.76
C TRP A 262 10.72 -2.23 -3.24
N LEU A 263 11.85 -2.68 -2.69
CA LEU A 263 12.15 -2.73 -1.27
C LEU A 263 13.50 -2.04 -0.99
N PRO A 264 13.48 -0.71 -0.79
CA PRO A 264 14.66 0.08 -0.44
C PRO A 264 15.33 -0.38 0.86
N GLU A 265 16.59 0.02 1.06
CA GLU A 265 17.36 -0.35 2.25
C GLU A 265 16.86 0.33 3.53
N ASP A 266 16.41 1.56 3.39
CA ASP A 266 15.88 2.44 4.42
C ASP A 266 14.39 2.20 4.73
N ALA A 267 13.74 1.31 3.98
CA ALA A 267 12.36 0.93 4.25
C ALA A 267 12.22 0.36 5.66
N GLU A 268 11.21 0.80 6.41
CA GLU A 268 10.98 0.28 7.76
C GLU A 268 10.37 -1.13 7.72
N PHE A 269 10.75 -1.96 8.69
CA PHE A 269 10.18 -3.31 8.90
C PHE A 269 10.31 -4.23 7.67
N ARG A 270 11.44 -4.23 6.97
CA ARG A 270 11.66 -4.98 5.70
C ARG A 270 11.40 -6.46 5.86
N PHE A 271 11.91 -7.06 6.93
CA PHE A 271 11.71 -8.48 7.21
C PHE A 271 10.26 -8.75 7.56
N LEU A 272 9.68 -7.98 8.48
CA LEU A 272 8.27 -8.16 8.86
C LEU A 272 7.32 -8.00 7.66
N ARG A 273 7.50 -6.97 6.82
CA ARG A 273 6.70 -6.75 5.60
C ARG A 273 6.79 -7.94 4.65
N THR A 274 7.99 -8.49 4.47
CA THR A 274 8.20 -9.65 3.59
C THR A 274 7.48 -10.89 4.14
N ILE A 275 7.58 -11.16 5.44
CA ILE A 275 6.86 -12.28 6.08
C ILE A 275 5.35 -12.08 6.00
N THR A 276 4.87 -10.89 6.30
CA THR A 276 3.45 -10.57 6.19
C THR A 276 2.93 -10.75 4.77
N MET A 277 3.68 -10.33 3.75
CA MET A 277 3.33 -10.56 2.34
C MET A 277 3.23 -12.07 2.02
N VAL A 278 4.19 -12.88 2.48
CA VAL A 278 4.18 -14.33 2.26
C VAL A 278 3.00 -15.01 2.95
N CYS A 279 2.74 -14.66 4.22
CA CYS A 279 1.60 -15.16 4.99
C CYS A 279 0.26 -14.73 4.39
N ALA A 280 0.15 -13.48 3.92
CA ALA A 280 -1.05 -12.99 3.24
C ALA A 280 -1.27 -13.70 1.89
N ALA A 281 -0.20 -13.96 1.13
CA ALA A 281 -0.28 -14.71 -0.13
C ALA A 281 -0.69 -16.17 0.08
N TYR A 282 -0.28 -16.78 1.20
CA TYR A 282 -0.73 -18.10 1.62
C TYR A 282 -2.23 -18.10 1.91
N ALA A 283 -2.71 -17.21 2.78
CA ALA A 283 -4.13 -17.10 3.12
C ALA A 283 -5.01 -16.68 1.92
N ALA A 284 -4.45 -15.94 0.96
CA ALA A 284 -5.12 -15.56 -0.29
C ALA A 284 -5.12 -16.68 -1.35
N ASN A 285 -4.52 -17.86 -1.10
CA ASN A 285 -4.38 -18.96 -2.06
C ASN A 285 -3.67 -18.56 -3.36
N VAL A 286 -2.68 -17.66 -3.28
CA VAL A 286 -1.86 -17.24 -4.44
C VAL A 286 -0.36 -17.50 -4.27
N LEU A 287 0.07 -18.03 -3.12
CA LEU A 287 1.47 -18.36 -2.85
C LEU A 287 2.06 -19.34 -3.88
N GLU A 288 1.28 -20.34 -4.31
CA GLU A 288 1.76 -21.40 -5.22
C GLU A 288 2.32 -20.84 -6.53
N ASN A 289 1.77 -19.73 -7.01
CA ASN A 289 2.17 -19.10 -8.27
C ASN A 289 3.66 -18.70 -8.30
N ALA A 290 4.24 -18.36 -7.14
CA ALA A 290 5.67 -18.05 -7.02
C ALA A 290 6.56 -19.30 -6.87
N LEU A 291 5.96 -20.44 -6.56
CA LEU A 291 6.66 -21.70 -6.27
C LEU A 291 6.61 -22.69 -7.42
N VAL A 292 5.94 -22.37 -8.53
CA VAL A 292 5.74 -23.26 -9.70
C VAL A 292 7.04 -23.83 -10.25
N THR A 293 8.16 -23.09 -10.16
CA THR A 293 9.47 -23.55 -10.65
C THR A 293 10.17 -24.54 -9.71
N MET A 294 9.64 -24.78 -8.51
CA MET A 294 10.24 -25.66 -7.50
C MET A 294 9.73 -27.10 -7.67
N SER A 295 10.53 -28.09 -7.23
CA SER A 295 10.10 -29.49 -7.21
C SER A 295 8.88 -29.68 -6.29
N HIS A 296 8.08 -30.73 -6.51
CA HIS A 296 6.89 -31.03 -5.70
C HIS A 296 7.21 -31.09 -4.21
N GLU A 297 8.25 -31.83 -3.84
CA GLU A 297 8.72 -31.94 -2.45
C GLU A 297 9.15 -30.59 -1.86
N SER A 298 9.81 -29.74 -2.67
CA SER A 298 10.23 -28.41 -2.19
C SER A 298 9.05 -27.47 -2.03
N ARG A 299 7.98 -27.64 -2.81
CA ARG A 299 6.72 -26.89 -2.64
C ARG A 299 6.01 -27.28 -1.35
N GLU A 300 5.87 -28.58 -1.07
CA GLU A 300 5.30 -29.04 0.20
C GLU A 300 6.07 -28.50 1.41
N ARG A 301 7.41 -28.54 1.35
CA ARG A 301 8.26 -27.94 2.39
C ARG A 301 8.05 -26.42 2.52
N ALA A 302 7.90 -25.72 1.40
CA ALA A 302 7.61 -24.29 1.40
C ALA A 302 6.27 -23.96 2.07
N PHE A 303 5.20 -24.71 1.76
CA PHE A 303 3.90 -24.54 2.40
C PHE A 303 3.96 -24.79 3.90
N ALA A 304 4.58 -25.89 4.34
CA ALA A 304 4.79 -26.17 5.76
C ALA A 304 5.58 -25.04 6.46
N GLN A 305 6.61 -24.50 5.81
CA GLN A 305 7.38 -23.39 6.33
C GLN A 305 6.53 -22.12 6.49
N VAL A 306 5.67 -21.80 5.53
CA VAL A 306 4.81 -20.60 5.61
C VAL A 306 3.71 -20.78 6.64
N ASP A 307 3.19 -21.99 6.82
CA ASP A 307 2.24 -22.32 7.88
C ASP A 307 2.87 -22.15 9.29
N GLU A 308 4.10 -22.64 9.47
CA GLU A 308 4.88 -22.40 10.70
C GLU A 308 5.12 -20.89 10.95
N LEU A 309 5.52 -20.14 9.92
CA LEU A 309 5.70 -18.69 10.02
C LEU A 309 4.39 -17.99 10.39
N LEU A 310 3.28 -18.36 9.76
CA LEU A 310 1.99 -17.77 10.06
C LEU A 310 1.62 -18.02 11.53
N ALA A 311 1.81 -19.23 12.05
CA ALA A 311 1.53 -19.57 13.45
C ALA A 311 2.46 -18.86 14.46
N GLU A 312 3.72 -18.61 14.09
CA GLU A 312 4.69 -17.88 14.92
C GLU A 312 4.38 -16.38 14.98
N TYR A 313 4.12 -15.76 13.83
CA TYR A 313 3.88 -14.32 13.72
C TYR A 313 2.42 -13.91 13.93
N SER A 314 1.49 -14.85 14.09
CA SER A 314 0.11 -14.59 14.53
C SER A 314 -0.04 -14.40 16.05
N GLN A 315 1.07 -14.21 16.76
CA GLN A 315 1.12 -14.02 18.22
C GLN A 315 1.93 -12.77 18.56
N TRP A 316 1.59 -12.12 19.67
CA TRP A 316 2.27 -10.91 20.15
C TRP A 316 2.67 -11.05 21.62
N PRO A 317 3.93 -10.75 22.00
CA PRO A 317 5.05 -10.29 21.17
C PRO A 317 5.52 -11.35 20.17
N PHE A 318 6.19 -10.93 19.09
CA PHE A 318 6.73 -11.85 18.10
C PHE A 318 7.78 -12.76 18.75
N GLY A 319 7.59 -14.08 18.62
CA GLY A 319 8.50 -15.06 19.19
C GLY A 319 8.54 -16.31 18.34
N ARG A 320 9.74 -16.70 17.90
CA ARG A 320 9.98 -17.99 17.27
C ARG A 320 10.15 -19.04 18.36
N ARG A 321 9.38 -20.13 18.33
CA ARG A 321 9.58 -21.23 19.27
C ARG A 321 10.96 -21.83 19.01
N THR A 322 11.82 -21.86 20.02
CA THR A 322 13.09 -22.59 19.96
C THR A 322 12.81 -24.07 19.71
N GLY A 323 13.18 -24.57 18.52
CA GLY A 323 13.01 -25.97 18.13
C GLY A 323 12.18 -26.24 16.87
N GLY A 324 11.87 -25.22 16.05
CA GLY A 324 11.27 -25.44 14.73
C GLY A 324 12.08 -26.45 13.90
N SER A 325 11.37 -27.46 13.35
CA SER A 325 11.96 -28.64 12.70
C SER A 325 12.80 -28.29 11.47
N GLN A 326 12.59 -27.11 10.88
CA GLN A 326 13.27 -26.66 9.68
C GLN A 326 14.24 -25.51 9.96
N ALA A 327 15.50 -25.69 9.56
CA ALA A 327 16.57 -24.69 9.68
C ALA A 327 16.39 -23.47 8.74
N ILE A 328 15.22 -23.27 8.14
CA ILE A 328 14.93 -22.18 7.20
C ILE A 328 14.70 -20.87 7.98
N GLY A 329 15.23 -19.77 7.45
CA GLY A 329 15.11 -18.44 8.06
C GLY A 329 15.69 -18.36 9.48
N ALA A 330 16.81 -19.02 9.77
CA ALA A 330 17.39 -19.10 11.12
C ALA A 330 17.65 -17.72 11.76
N ASN A 331 17.95 -16.70 10.96
CA ASN A 331 18.16 -15.31 11.40
C ASN A 331 16.87 -14.48 11.48
N LEU A 332 15.73 -14.99 11.01
CA LEU A 332 14.51 -14.20 10.84
C LEU A 332 13.96 -13.67 12.16
N ALA A 333 13.91 -14.53 13.19
CA ALA A 333 13.40 -14.16 14.50
C ALA A 333 14.22 -13.02 15.12
N GLN A 334 15.54 -13.11 15.02
CA GLN A 334 16.42 -12.05 15.50
C GLN A 334 16.24 -10.77 14.67
N ALA A 335 16.24 -10.88 13.34
CA ALA A 335 16.11 -9.71 12.46
C ALA A 335 14.79 -8.94 12.68
N ILE A 336 13.66 -9.64 12.86
CA ILE A 336 12.38 -8.98 13.14
C ILE A 336 12.36 -8.38 14.54
N ASN A 337 12.91 -9.06 15.55
CA ASN A 337 13.01 -8.48 16.88
C ASN A 337 13.89 -7.23 16.88
N ASP A 338 15.01 -7.24 16.15
CA ASP A 338 15.87 -6.05 15.99
C ASP A 338 15.12 -4.89 15.30
N GLU A 339 14.28 -5.17 14.29
CA GLU A 339 13.42 -4.16 13.63
C GLU A 339 12.40 -3.55 14.60
N VAL A 340 11.75 -4.39 15.42
CA VAL A 340 10.76 -3.96 16.41
C VAL A 340 11.41 -3.22 17.57
N ASP A 341 12.54 -3.71 18.10
CA ASP A 341 13.29 -3.07 19.17
C ASP A 341 13.90 -1.73 18.76
N LYS A 342 14.19 -1.53 17.48
CA LYS A 342 14.60 -0.23 16.93
C LYS A 342 13.45 0.78 16.93
N SER A 343 12.20 0.32 16.91
CA SER A 343 10.98 1.13 16.76
C SER A 343 9.97 0.88 17.88
N LYS A 344 10.42 0.94 19.15
CA LYS A 344 9.59 0.63 20.34
C LYS A 344 8.37 1.51 20.51
N ASP A 345 8.39 2.70 19.92
CA ASP A 345 7.24 3.61 19.85
C ASP A 345 6.10 3.03 18.99
N LYS A 346 6.39 2.02 18.15
CA LYS A 346 5.45 1.37 17.24
C LYS A 346 4.95 -0.01 17.69
N ASP A 347 5.20 -0.41 18.95
CA ASP A 347 4.79 -1.72 19.50
C ASP A 347 3.28 -1.98 19.33
N LEU A 348 2.44 -0.97 19.54
CA LEU A 348 0.98 -1.10 19.43
C LEU A 348 0.52 -1.26 17.99
N GLN A 349 1.31 -0.79 17.03
CA GLN A 349 1.09 -0.95 15.60
C GLN A 349 1.54 -2.33 15.16
N MET A 350 2.65 -2.84 15.70
CA MET A 350 3.14 -4.19 15.40
C MET A 350 2.21 -5.27 15.98
N GLU A 351 1.55 -5.00 17.10
CA GLU A 351 0.49 -5.84 17.66
C GLU A 351 -0.70 -6.01 16.67
N ILE A 352 -0.99 -5.00 15.83
CA ILE A 352 -2.01 -5.11 14.76
C ILE A 352 -1.59 -6.08 13.68
N VAL A 353 -0.30 -6.06 13.28
CA VAL A 353 0.23 -7.00 12.28
C VAL A 353 0.00 -8.44 12.76
N ALA A 354 0.36 -8.75 14.00
CA ALA A 354 0.10 -10.07 14.60
C ALA A 354 -1.39 -10.42 14.64
N ALA A 355 -2.26 -9.45 14.97
CA ALA A 355 -3.70 -9.65 15.01
C ALA A 355 -4.29 -9.97 13.63
N CYS A 356 -3.86 -9.29 12.57
CA CYS A 356 -4.30 -9.59 11.21
C CYS A 356 -3.79 -10.95 10.74
N LEU A 357 -2.55 -11.33 11.07
CA LEU A 357 -2.04 -12.68 10.80
C LEU A 357 -2.84 -13.76 11.55
N SER A 358 -3.30 -13.48 12.78
CA SER A 358 -4.23 -14.35 13.50
C SER A 358 -5.64 -14.45 12.88
N VAL A 359 -6.04 -13.50 12.04
CA VAL A 359 -7.26 -13.63 11.23
C VAL A 359 -7.00 -14.57 10.06
N PHE A 360 -5.84 -14.46 9.42
CA PHE A 360 -5.44 -15.31 8.30
C PHE A 360 -5.35 -16.80 8.66
N THR A 361 -4.97 -17.16 9.90
CA THR A 361 -4.99 -18.56 10.36
C THR A 361 -6.37 -19.19 10.40
N ARG A 362 -7.43 -18.37 10.41
CA ARG A 362 -8.83 -18.83 10.51
C ARG A 362 -9.58 -18.72 9.18
N LEU A 363 -8.92 -18.26 8.12
CA LEU A 363 -9.56 -18.01 6.83
C LEU A 363 -10.08 -19.31 6.19
N ASP A 364 -9.38 -20.43 6.38
CA ASP A 364 -9.83 -21.76 5.93
C ASP A 364 -11.10 -22.25 6.63
N SER A 365 -11.47 -21.65 7.78
CA SER A 365 -12.69 -22.01 8.53
C SER A 365 -13.90 -21.12 8.21
N LEU A 366 -13.72 -20.10 7.35
CA LEU A 366 -14.78 -19.20 6.90
C LEU A 366 -15.50 -19.69 5.63
N LEU A 367 -14.96 -20.75 5.01
CA LEU A 367 -15.55 -21.50 3.88
C LEU A 367 -16.12 -22.84 4.37
#